data_AF-A0A1G5UG44-F1
#
_entry.id   AF-A0A1G5UG44-F1
#
_cell.length_a   1.000
_cell.length_b   1.000
_cell.length_c   1.000
_cell.angle_alpha   90.00
_cell.angle_beta   90.00
_cell.angle_gamma   90.00
#
_symmetry.space_group_name_H-M   'P 1'
#
loop_
_entity.id
_entity.type
_entity.pdbx_description
1 polymer ?
#
loop_
_entity_poly.entity_id
_entity_poly.type
_entity_poly.pdbx_seq_one_letter_code
_entity_poly.pdbx_strand_id
1 'polypeptide(L)'
;MDRERIQALARAQGQTGTRGTVQIDIEKDLGPECRFVDFLLASSLRTGRCAKLLRNFMVIYAAKVPQLAQGENHLFDPECLCQTIKVLEGHEIKDITRGPFQFRKGPLKGLYKKHFFQASFLIENIIIEIEKHGSGIISRKLAEYYGKGNYIGKPVEETDVNLIAEAFSRDVIERRAASREKAWRGGLTGEHLIYAARPDGNIYLHASFHGEDPDRIAESVRVALSDFPELRGAAPVFD
;
A
#
# COMPACT_ATOMS: atom_id res chain seq x y z
N MET A 1 44.61 -22.17 -7.96
CA MET A 1 43.61 -21.90 -6.91
C MET A 1 43.09 -23.25 -6.46
N ASP A 2 43.36 -23.61 -5.21
CA ASP A 2 43.41 -24.99 -4.75
C ASP A 2 42.01 -25.59 -4.52
N ARG A 3 41.76 -26.80 -5.06
CA ARG A 3 40.47 -27.50 -4.93
C ARG A 3 40.11 -27.76 -3.48
N GLU A 4 41.12 -27.92 -2.61
CA GLU A 4 40.92 -28.08 -1.17
C GLU A 4 40.38 -26.81 -0.51
N ARG A 5 40.75 -25.62 -1.01
CA ARG A 5 40.27 -24.34 -0.49
C ARG A 5 38.80 -24.08 -0.86
N ILE A 6 38.38 -24.53 -2.05
CA ILE A 6 36.98 -24.47 -2.50
C ILE A 6 36.11 -25.46 -1.71
N GLN A 7 36.61 -26.66 -1.42
CA GLN A 7 35.88 -27.64 -0.60
C GLN A 7 35.81 -27.24 0.88
N ALA A 8 36.83 -26.55 1.42
CA ALA A 8 36.78 -26.00 2.77
C ALA A 8 35.73 -24.88 2.91
N LEU A 9 35.58 -24.00 1.91
CA LEU A 9 34.54 -22.97 1.88
C LEU A 9 33.14 -23.55 1.75
N ALA A 10 32.95 -24.63 0.97
CA ALA A 10 31.67 -25.33 0.86
C ALA A 10 31.27 -26.04 2.17
N ARG A 11 32.24 -26.55 2.95
CA ARG A 11 31.97 -27.14 4.27
C ARG A 11 31.66 -26.10 5.34
N ALA A 12 32.25 -24.90 5.25
CA ALA A 12 31.91 -23.79 6.14
C ALA A 12 30.50 -23.24 5.87
N GLN A 13 30.00 -23.30 4.63
CA GLN A 13 28.62 -22.92 4.28
C GLN A 13 27.59 -24.02 4.59
N GLY A 14 28.03 -25.24 4.89
CA GLY A 14 27.18 -26.38 5.27
C GLY A 14 26.95 -26.54 6.77
N GLN A 15 27.53 -25.69 7.62
CA GLN A 15 27.14 -25.63 9.02
C GLN A 15 25.78 -24.94 9.12
N THR A 16 24.73 -25.74 9.08
CA THR A 16 23.40 -25.40 9.61
C THR A 16 23.55 -25.14 11.11
N GLY A 17 24.06 -23.96 11.45
CA GLY A 17 23.79 -23.37 12.75
C GLY A 17 22.29 -23.40 12.90
N THR A 18 21.81 -24.08 13.95
CA THR A 18 20.43 -23.97 14.41
C THR A 18 20.09 -22.49 14.41
N ARG A 19 19.29 -22.04 13.43
CA ARG A 19 18.80 -20.66 13.36
C ARG A 19 17.97 -20.48 14.62
N GLY A 20 18.60 -20.00 15.68
CA GLY A 20 17.90 -19.63 16.89
C GLY A 20 16.86 -18.60 16.51
N THR A 21 15.61 -18.88 16.81
CA THR A 21 14.56 -17.85 16.83
C THR A 21 14.98 -16.82 17.86
N VAL A 22 15.46 -15.67 17.41
CA VAL A 22 15.66 -14.51 18.27
C VAL A 22 14.28 -13.90 18.49
N GLN A 23 13.83 -13.91 19.75
CA GLN A 23 12.64 -13.17 20.14
C GLN A 23 13.04 -11.69 20.24
N ILE A 24 12.46 -10.86 19.38
CA ILE A 24 12.69 -9.40 19.38
C ILE A 24 11.52 -8.77 20.13
N ASP A 25 11.79 -8.12 21.26
CA ASP A 25 10.86 -7.22 21.94
C ASP A 25 10.88 -5.88 21.20
N ILE A 26 9.88 -5.66 20.34
CA ILE A 26 9.78 -4.49 19.47
C ILE A 26 9.84 -3.16 20.25
N GLU A 27 9.43 -3.15 21.52
CA GLU A 27 9.43 -1.94 22.36
C GLU A 27 10.79 -1.66 23.01
N LYS A 28 11.64 -2.69 23.17
CA LYS A 28 12.93 -2.57 23.88
C LYS A 28 14.14 -2.71 22.97
N ASP A 29 14.03 -3.56 21.96
CA ASP A 29 15.16 -4.02 21.15
C ASP A 29 15.30 -3.22 19.85
N LEU A 30 14.30 -2.40 19.51
CA LEU A 30 14.36 -1.56 18.33
C LEU A 30 15.13 -0.28 18.59
N GLY A 31 16.08 0.02 17.69
CA GLY A 31 16.95 1.15 17.82
C GLY A 31 16.23 2.49 17.58
N PRO A 32 16.91 3.61 17.90
CA PRO A 32 16.36 4.96 17.79
C PRO A 32 15.87 5.33 16.38
N GLU A 33 16.31 4.63 15.34
CA GLU A 33 15.79 4.74 13.97
C GLU A 33 14.28 4.46 13.86
N CYS A 34 13.71 3.68 14.79
CA CYS A 34 12.28 3.39 14.83
C CYS A 34 11.44 4.57 15.34
N ARG A 35 12.08 5.59 15.93
CA ARG A 35 11.43 6.86 16.27
C ARG A 35 10.92 7.62 15.05
N PHE A 36 11.44 7.33 13.86
CA PHE A 36 10.92 7.91 12.63
C PHE A 36 9.43 7.58 12.43
N VAL A 37 9.03 6.32 12.67
CA VAL A 37 7.62 5.91 12.57
C VAL A 37 6.77 6.60 13.63
N ASP A 38 7.27 6.72 14.86
CA ASP A 38 6.57 7.43 15.93
C ASP A 38 6.38 8.90 15.58
N PHE A 39 7.40 9.54 15.02
CA PHE A 39 7.31 10.91 14.52
C PHE A 39 6.29 11.04 13.39
N LEU A 40 6.32 10.13 12.40
CA LEU A 40 5.34 10.12 11.31
C LEU A 40 3.91 9.99 11.84
N LEU A 41 3.65 9.05 12.74
CA LEU A 41 2.34 8.84 13.36
C LEU A 41 1.91 10.07 14.17
N ALA A 42 2.78 10.61 15.02
CA ALA A 42 2.50 11.80 15.81
C ALA A 42 2.17 13.03 14.95
N SER A 43 2.83 13.17 13.79
CA SER A 43 2.54 14.25 12.83
C SER A 43 1.29 14.03 11.98
N SER A 44 0.76 12.81 11.97
CA SER A 44 -0.36 12.41 11.10
C SER A 44 -1.68 12.26 11.84
N LEU A 45 -1.64 11.95 13.14
CA LEU A 45 -2.82 11.80 13.99
C LEU A 45 -3.26 13.15 14.56
N ARG A 46 -4.56 13.46 14.46
CA ARG A 46 -5.16 14.65 15.06
C ARG A 46 -5.92 14.30 16.34
N THR A 47 -6.91 13.44 16.19
CA THR A 47 -7.73 12.92 17.30
C THR A 47 -7.76 11.40 17.29
N GLY A 48 -7.33 10.78 16.19
CA GLY A 48 -7.26 9.34 16.05
C GLY A 48 -6.19 8.68 16.91
N ARG A 49 -6.28 7.35 17.01
CA ARG A 49 -5.36 6.49 17.75
C ARG A 49 -4.88 5.35 16.85
N CYS A 50 -3.68 4.86 17.10
CA CYS A 50 -3.04 3.80 16.31
C CYS A 50 -2.77 2.57 17.17
N ALA A 51 -3.11 1.39 16.69
CA ALA A 51 -2.77 0.12 17.32
C ALA A 51 -1.25 -0.07 17.34
N LYS A 52 -0.74 -0.72 18.40
CA LYS A 52 0.67 -1.12 18.47
C LYS A 52 1.03 -2.03 17.33
N LEU A 53 0.13 -2.92 16.91
CA LEU A 53 0.36 -3.81 15.78
C LEU A 53 0.62 -3.03 14.48
N LEU A 54 -0.17 -1.99 14.18
CA LEU A 54 0.03 -1.16 13.00
C LEU A 54 1.36 -0.40 13.07
N ARG A 55 1.66 0.22 14.22
CA ARG A 55 2.97 0.87 14.46
C ARG A 55 4.11 -0.11 14.21
N ASN A 56 4.05 -1.29 14.81
CA ASN A 56 5.10 -2.30 14.71
C ASN A 56 5.26 -2.82 13.28
N PHE A 57 4.14 -2.99 12.56
CA PHE A 57 4.14 -3.29 11.13
C PHE A 57 4.92 -2.23 10.36
N MET A 58 4.60 -0.94 10.53
CA MET A 58 5.31 0.15 9.85
C MET A 58 6.81 0.17 10.17
N VAL A 59 7.17 -0.10 11.42
CA VAL A 59 8.57 -0.12 11.87
C VAL A 59 9.37 -1.23 11.20
N ILE A 60 8.80 -2.44 11.08
CA ILE A 60 9.46 -3.57 10.38
C ILE A 60 9.82 -3.19 8.95
N TYR A 61 8.93 -2.51 8.23
CA TYR A 61 9.19 -2.08 6.85
C TYR A 61 10.11 -0.86 6.77
N ALA A 62 10.00 0.09 7.70
CA ALA A 62 10.92 1.23 7.77
C ALA A 62 12.37 0.78 7.95
N ALA A 63 12.58 -0.22 8.82
CA ALA A 63 13.89 -0.81 9.07
C ALA A 63 14.38 -1.74 7.93
N LYS A 64 13.59 -1.90 6.85
CA LYS A 64 13.87 -2.80 5.72
C LYS A 64 14.23 -4.21 6.18
N VAL A 65 13.64 -4.68 7.29
CA VAL A 65 13.91 -6.02 7.80
C VAL A 65 13.42 -7.01 6.73
N PRO A 66 14.31 -7.86 6.17
CA PRO A 66 13.90 -8.82 5.16
C PRO A 66 12.84 -9.74 5.76
N GLN A 67 11.63 -9.71 5.22
CA GLN A 67 10.60 -10.66 5.60
C GLN A 67 10.95 -12.00 4.96
N LEU A 68 11.73 -12.80 5.68
CA LEU A 68 12.23 -14.11 5.26
C LEU A 68 11.12 -15.14 4.99
N ALA A 69 9.85 -14.81 5.26
CA ALA A 69 8.76 -15.78 5.29
C ALA A 69 8.10 -16.05 3.93
N GLN A 70 8.21 -15.17 2.92
CA GLN A 70 7.43 -15.35 1.68
C GLN A 70 8.17 -15.13 0.36
N GLY A 71 9.48 -14.85 0.35
CA GLY A 71 10.26 -14.75 -0.89
C GLY A 71 9.90 -13.56 -1.79
N GLU A 72 8.89 -12.76 -1.43
CA GLU A 72 8.52 -11.52 -2.09
C GLU A 72 9.08 -10.33 -1.31
N ASN A 73 9.89 -9.50 -1.97
CA ASN A 73 10.32 -8.21 -1.43
C ASN A 73 9.16 -7.22 -1.54
N HIS A 74 8.19 -7.30 -0.63
CA HIS A 74 7.16 -6.27 -0.55
C HIS A 74 7.79 -4.96 -0.08
N LEU A 75 7.80 -3.97 -0.97
CA LEU A 75 8.13 -2.60 -0.62
C LEU A 75 6.91 -1.96 0.01
N PHE A 76 7.09 -1.48 1.23
CA PHE A 76 6.07 -0.75 1.96
C PHE A 76 6.69 0.53 2.50
N ASP A 77 6.16 1.67 2.08
CA ASP A 77 6.55 2.98 2.55
C ASP A 77 5.57 3.48 3.63
N PRO A 78 6.01 3.58 4.91
CA PRO A 78 5.20 4.13 5.98
C PRO A 78 4.74 5.58 5.76
N GLU A 79 5.49 6.38 4.98
CA GLU A 79 5.12 7.77 4.72
C GLU A 79 3.83 7.86 3.91
N CYS A 80 3.68 7.01 2.90
CA CYS A 80 2.47 6.92 2.08
C CYS A 80 1.23 6.50 2.91
N LEU A 81 1.41 5.60 3.88
CA LEU A 81 0.35 5.25 4.83
C LEU A 81 0.00 6.46 5.72
N CYS A 82 1.00 7.13 6.28
CA CYS A 82 0.81 8.31 7.13
C CYS A 82 0.16 9.48 6.39
N GLN A 83 0.48 9.69 5.11
CA GLN A 83 -0.22 10.66 4.28
C GLN A 83 -1.72 10.34 4.16
N THR A 84 -2.06 9.05 4.03
CA THR A 84 -3.46 8.62 4.00
C THR A 84 -4.15 8.84 5.35
N ILE A 85 -3.45 8.62 6.46
CA ILE A 85 -3.93 8.97 7.81
C ILE A 85 -4.18 10.48 7.91
N LYS A 86 -3.26 11.32 7.42
CA LYS A 86 -3.43 12.79 7.40
C LYS A 86 -4.71 13.22 6.67
N VAL A 87 -5.03 12.59 5.53
CA VAL A 87 -6.29 12.84 4.81
C VAL A 87 -7.50 12.42 5.65
N LEU A 88 -7.45 11.25 6.29
CA LEU A 88 -8.56 10.75 7.13
C LEU A 88 -8.76 11.56 8.42
N GLU A 89 -7.69 12.17 8.96
CA GLU A 89 -7.71 13.07 10.13
C GLU A 89 -8.01 14.54 9.76
N GLY A 90 -8.15 14.84 8.47
CA GLY A 90 -8.45 16.19 7.97
C GLY A 90 -7.29 17.17 8.05
N HIS A 91 -6.04 16.70 8.11
CA HIS A 91 -4.85 17.53 7.89
C HIS A 91 -4.68 17.89 6.42
N GLU A 92 -5.04 16.96 5.53
CA GLU A 92 -4.97 17.13 4.08
C GLU A 92 -6.35 17.00 3.46
N ILE A 93 -6.58 17.71 2.35
CA ILE A 93 -7.92 17.83 1.73
C ILE A 93 -8.30 16.55 0.98
N LYS A 94 -7.35 15.91 0.29
CA LYS A 94 -7.60 14.73 -0.55
C LYS A 94 -6.33 13.97 -0.89
N ASP A 95 -6.50 12.68 -1.16
CA ASP A 95 -5.53 11.84 -1.87
C ASP A 95 -6.08 11.41 -3.25
N ILE A 96 -5.21 10.81 -4.06
CA ILE A 96 -5.51 10.31 -5.41
C ILE A 96 -6.04 8.87 -5.42
N THR A 97 -6.09 8.20 -4.27
CA THR A 97 -6.52 6.82 -4.15
C THR A 97 -8.01 6.70 -3.89
N ARG A 98 -8.56 5.51 -4.15
CA ARG A 98 -9.98 5.21 -3.90
C ARG A 98 -10.42 5.61 -2.49
N GLY A 99 -11.64 6.12 -2.39
CA GLY A 99 -12.19 6.58 -1.12
C GLY A 99 -12.34 5.48 -0.07
N PRO A 100 -12.51 5.86 1.21
CA PRO A 100 -12.77 4.90 2.26
C PRO A 100 -14.10 4.19 2.02
N PHE A 101 -14.16 2.91 2.34
CA PHE A 101 -15.39 2.14 2.26
C PHE A 101 -15.49 1.13 3.38
N GLN A 102 -16.73 0.87 3.81
CA GLN A 102 -17.00 -0.05 4.90
C GLN A 102 -17.07 -1.50 4.39
N PHE A 103 -16.48 -2.43 5.15
CA PHE A 103 -16.73 -3.85 4.96
C PHE A 103 -18.19 -4.16 5.32
N ARG A 104 -18.92 -4.80 4.39
CA ARG A 104 -20.36 -5.07 4.56
C ARG A 104 -20.66 -6.49 5.06
N LYS A 105 -19.71 -7.41 4.95
CA LYS A 105 -19.84 -8.84 5.22
C LYS A 105 -18.53 -9.39 5.80
N GLY A 106 -18.61 -10.58 6.37
CA GLY A 106 -17.45 -11.29 6.91
C GLY A 106 -16.95 -10.74 8.25
N PRO A 107 -15.80 -11.24 8.73
CA PRO A 107 -15.27 -10.93 10.07
C PRO A 107 -14.82 -9.48 10.25
N LEU A 108 -14.62 -8.74 9.15
CA LEU A 108 -14.24 -7.32 9.18
C LEU A 108 -15.45 -6.37 9.08
N LYS A 109 -16.68 -6.89 8.98
CA LYS A 109 -17.89 -6.09 8.76
C LYS A 109 -18.00 -4.96 9.78
N GLY A 110 -18.31 -3.75 9.32
CA GLY A 110 -18.41 -2.57 10.20
C GLY A 110 -17.13 -1.73 10.25
N LEU A 111 -15.96 -2.35 10.05
CA LEU A 111 -14.70 -1.63 9.87
C LEU A 111 -14.63 -0.99 8.50
N TYR A 112 -13.70 -0.04 8.35
CA TYR A 112 -13.44 0.67 7.12
C TYR A 112 -12.11 0.24 6.52
N LYS A 113 -12.05 0.31 5.20
CA LYS A 113 -10.84 0.14 4.40
C LYS A 113 -10.59 1.40 3.57
N LYS A 114 -9.37 1.89 3.59
CA LYS A 114 -8.88 2.98 2.72
C LYS A 114 -7.67 2.49 1.95
N HIS A 115 -7.58 2.83 0.67
CA HIS A 115 -6.37 2.55 -0.11
C HIS A 115 -5.33 3.63 0.17
N PHE A 116 -4.06 3.25 0.32
CA PHE A 116 -2.92 4.16 0.24
C PHE A 116 -2.02 3.73 -0.91
N PHE A 117 -1.43 4.70 -1.61
CA PHE A 117 -0.65 4.40 -2.80
C PHE A 117 0.74 3.91 -2.39
N GLN A 118 1.22 2.87 -3.07
CA GLN A 118 2.59 2.40 -2.99
C GLN A 118 3.15 2.35 -4.41
N ALA A 119 4.42 2.65 -4.60
CA ALA A 119 5.05 2.67 -5.93
C ALA A 119 4.95 1.31 -6.64
N SER A 120 4.90 0.21 -5.89
CA SER A 120 4.65 -1.15 -6.39
C SER A 120 3.34 -1.27 -7.19
N PHE A 121 2.34 -0.44 -6.90
CA PHE A 121 1.05 -0.42 -7.59
C PHE A 121 1.02 0.40 -8.86
N LEU A 122 2.12 1.08 -9.22
CA LEU A 122 2.15 1.92 -10.41
C LEU A 122 1.81 1.11 -11.67
N ILE A 123 2.48 -0.04 -11.85
CA ILE A 123 2.29 -0.92 -13.00
C ILE A 123 0.87 -1.45 -13.07
N GLU A 124 0.32 -1.91 -11.94
CA GLU A 124 -1.04 -2.45 -11.92
C GLU A 124 -2.10 -1.37 -12.21
N ASN A 125 -1.91 -0.15 -11.70
CA ASN A 125 -2.77 0.97 -12.04
C ASN A 125 -2.72 1.32 -13.54
N ILE A 126 -1.53 1.23 -14.16
CA ILE A 126 -1.37 1.40 -15.62
C ILE A 126 -2.13 0.30 -16.36
N ILE A 127 -1.91 -0.98 -16.01
CA ILE A 127 -2.56 -2.13 -16.65
C ILE A 127 -4.08 -2.00 -16.59
N ILE A 128 -4.66 -1.73 -15.40
CA ILE A 128 -6.11 -1.63 -15.26
C ILE A 128 -6.67 -0.50 -16.14
N GLU A 129 -5.98 0.63 -16.25
CA GLU A 129 -6.44 1.74 -17.08
C GLU A 129 -6.32 1.42 -18.58
N ILE A 130 -5.25 0.73 -18.99
CA ILE A 130 -5.05 0.23 -20.35
C ILE A 130 -6.13 -0.79 -20.72
N GLU A 131 -6.39 -1.78 -19.87
CA GLU A 131 -7.41 -2.81 -20.13
C GLU A 131 -8.81 -2.20 -20.30
N LYS A 132 -9.11 -1.15 -19.53
CA LYS A 132 -10.41 -0.48 -19.57
C LYS A 132 -10.61 0.38 -20.82
N HIS A 133 -9.56 1.00 -21.34
CA HIS A 133 -9.67 2.00 -22.43
C HIS A 133 -9.00 1.59 -23.75
N GLY A 134 -8.16 0.55 -23.73
CA GLY A 134 -7.48 -0.03 -24.88
C GLY A 134 -6.71 0.99 -25.70
N SER A 135 -6.72 0.78 -27.03
CA SER A 135 -6.13 1.71 -28.00
C SER A 135 -6.77 3.10 -28.01
N GLY A 136 -7.94 3.27 -27.38
CA GLY A 136 -8.61 4.56 -27.24
C GLY A 136 -7.78 5.59 -26.45
N ILE A 137 -6.81 5.14 -25.65
CA ILE A 137 -5.84 6.02 -24.96
C ILE A 137 -4.95 6.74 -25.97
N ILE A 138 -4.37 5.98 -26.92
CA ILE A 138 -3.51 6.52 -27.98
C ILE A 138 -4.31 7.46 -28.88
N SER A 139 -5.45 7.00 -29.38
CA SER A 139 -6.29 7.78 -30.30
C SER A 139 -6.72 9.11 -29.69
N ARG A 140 -6.91 9.17 -28.38
CA ARG A 140 -7.24 10.40 -27.67
C ARG A 140 -6.05 11.34 -27.57
N LYS A 141 -4.87 10.83 -27.21
CA LYS A 141 -3.65 11.66 -27.13
C LYS A 141 -3.29 12.25 -28.48
N LEU A 142 -3.34 11.45 -29.55
CA LEU A 142 -3.10 11.92 -30.91
C LEU A 142 -4.17 12.92 -31.37
N ALA A 143 -5.45 12.72 -31.00
CA ALA A 143 -6.51 13.67 -31.31
C ALA A 143 -6.37 14.99 -30.53
N GLU A 144 -5.91 14.96 -29.28
CA GLU A 144 -5.62 16.15 -28.46
C GLU A 144 -4.49 16.98 -29.10
N TYR A 145 -3.48 16.34 -29.71
CA TYR A 145 -2.34 17.04 -30.33
C TYR A 145 -2.62 17.49 -31.78
N TYR A 146 -3.06 16.59 -32.66
CA TYR A 146 -3.23 16.88 -34.10
C TYR A 146 -4.63 17.40 -34.48
N GLY A 147 -5.61 17.26 -33.59
CA GLY A 147 -7.02 17.40 -33.90
C GLY A 147 -7.66 16.08 -34.36
N LYS A 148 -8.98 15.96 -34.16
CA LYS A 148 -9.72 14.71 -34.40
C LYS A 148 -9.62 14.26 -35.87
N GLY A 149 -9.07 13.07 -36.10
CA GLY A 149 -8.94 12.46 -37.42
C GLY A 149 -7.72 12.90 -38.22
N ASN A 150 -7.04 13.97 -37.82
CA ASN A 150 -5.92 14.55 -38.56
C ASN A 150 -4.63 13.72 -38.50
N TYR A 151 -4.58 12.65 -37.70
CA TYR A 151 -3.46 11.72 -37.60
C TYR A 151 -3.68 10.43 -38.40
N ILE A 152 -4.88 10.20 -38.95
CA ILE A 152 -5.22 8.95 -39.63
C ILE A 152 -4.55 8.90 -40.99
N GLY A 153 -3.87 7.78 -41.29
CA GLY A 153 -3.20 7.54 -42.57
C GLY A 153 -1.87 8.27 -42.73
N LYS A 154 -1.41 9.00 -41.70
CA LYS A 154 -0.07 9.61 -41.68
C LYS A 154 0.99 8.57 -41.28
N PRO A 155 2.22 8.67 -41.82
CA PRO A 155 3.36 7.94 -41.29
C PRO A 155 3.58 8.26 -39.82
N VAL A 156 4.03 7.27 -39.04
CA VAL A 156 4.39 7.47 -37.63
C VAL A 156 5.72 8.22 -37.57
N GLU A 157 5.74 9.36 -36.87
CA GLU A 157 6.92 10.18 -36.63
C GLU A 157 7.42 10.04 -35.18
N GLU A 158 8.61 10.56 -34.89
CA GLU A 158 9.16 10.55 -33.53
C GLU A 158 8.23 11.24 -32.51
N THR A 159 7.55 12.31 -32.94
CA THR A 159 6.53 13.00 -32.14
C THR A 159 5.39 12.05 -31.74
N ASP A 160 4.92 11.20 -32.66
CA ASP A 160 3.86 10.22 -32.36
C ASP A 160 4.33 9.20 -31.31
N VAL A 161 5.56 8.72 -31.43
CA VAL A 161 6.15 7.77 -30.46
C VAL A 161 6.21 8.40 -29.06
N ASN A 162 6.63 9.66 -28.95
CA ASN A 162 6.66 10.38 -27.69
C ASN A 162 5.26 10.59 -27.10
N LEU A 163 4.28 10.96 -27.93
CA LEU A 163 2.88 11.09 -27.52
C LEU A 163 2.30 9.75 -27.05
N ILE A 164 2.60 8.66 -27.75
CA ILE A 164 2.18 7.31 -27.35
C ILE A 164 2.81 6.92 -26.01
N ALA A 165 4.11 7.16 -25.82
CA ALA A 165 4.81 6.85 -24.57
C ALA A 165 4.22 7.65 -23.39
N GLU A 166 3.93 8.93 -23.59
CA GLU A 166 3.27 9.78 -22.60
C GLU A 166 1.86 9.26 -22.26
N ALA A 167 1.10 8.85 -23.29
CA ALA A 167 -0.25 8.32 -23.13
C ALA A 167 -0.27 7.06 -22.24
N PHE A 168 0.73 6.18 -22.37
CA PHE A 168 0.84 4.93 -21.61
C PHE A 168 1.57 5.03 -20.27
N SER A 169 2.17 6.16 -19.95
CA SER A 169 2.91 6.35 -18.69
C SER A 169 2.19 7.35 -17.78
N ARG A 170 2.20 8.63 -18.15
CA ARG A 170 1.66 9.72 -17.34
C ARG A 170 0.14 9.79 -17.42
N ASP A 171 -0.41 9.85 -18.63
CA ASP A 171 -1.84 10.14 -18.81
C ASP A 171 -2.74 9.06 -18.20
N VAL A 172 -2.35 7.79 -18.28
CA VAL A 172 -3.10 6.68 -17.65
C VAL A 172 -3.20 6.85 -16.15
N ILE A 173 -2.10 7.21 -15.49
CA ILE A 173 -2.08 7.42 -14.04
C ILE A 173 -2.88 8.67 -13.67
N GLU A 174 -2.69 9.77 -14.39
CA GLU A 174 -3.42 11.02 -14.14
C GLU A 174 -4.93 10.85 -14.33
N ARG A 175 -5.36 10.17 -15.40
CA ARG A 175 -6.78 9.89 -15.66
C ARG A 175 -7.39 9.04 -14.55
N ARG A 176 -6.65 8.01 -14.11
CA ARG A 176 -7.11 7.14 -13.04
C ARG A 176 -7.16 7.87 -11.70
N ALA A 177 -6.16 8.68 -11.36
CA ALA A 177 -6.16 9.56 -10.20
C ALA A 177 -7.35 10.54 -10.25
N ALA A 178 -7.57 11.21 -11.38
CA ALA A 178 -8.69 12.14 -11.58
C ALA A 178 -10.07 11.47 -11.48
N SER A 179 -10.17 10.15 -11.73
CA SER A 179 -11.44 9.43 -11.55
C SER A 179 -11.93 9.43 -10.08
N ARG A 180 -11.03 9.69 -9.13
CA ARG A 180 -11.37 9.87 -7.70
C ARG A 180 -12.36 11.00 -7.46
N GLU A 181 -12.27 12.08 -8.24
CA GLU A 181 -13.15 13.24 -8.12
C GLU A 181 -14.56 12.93 -8.65
N LYS A 182 -14.67 11.96 -9.56
CA LYS A 182 -15.91 11.62 -10.27
C LYS A 182 -16.70 10.50 -9.59
N ALA A 183 -16.02 9.61 -8.88
CA ALA A 183 -16.66 8.46 -8.24
C ALA A 183 -15.92 8.03 -6.97
N TRP A 184 -16.67 7.61 -5.95
CA TRP A 184 -16.10 7.10 -4.71
C TRP A 184 -15.25 5.82 -4.90
N ARG A 185 -15.57 5.01 -5.92
CA ARG A 185 -14.79 3.84 -6.36
C ARG A 185 -13.69 4.18 -7.37
N GLY A 186 -13.62 5.41 -7.84
CA GLY A 186 -12.56 5.90 -8.71
C GLY A 186 -11.31 6.28 -7.91
N GLY A 187 -10.19 6.40 -8.60
CA GLY A 187 -8.87 6.69 -8.03
C GLY A 187 -7.89 5.54 -8.21
N LEU A 188 -6.64 5.81 -7.85
CA LEU A 188 -5.60 4.79 -7.83
C LEU A 188 -5.92 3.71 -6.78
N THR A 189 -5.53 2.48 -7.09
CA THR A 189 -5.48 1.35 -6.15
C THR A 189 -4.10 1.29 -5.49
N GLY A 190 -4.03 0.50 -4.43
CA GLY A 190 -2.86 0.39 -3.58
C GLY A 190 -3.14 -0.56 -2.43
N GLU A 191 -2.28 -0.51 -1.44
CA GLU A 191 -2.41 -1.28 -0.22
C GLU A 191 -3.53 -0.74 0.67
N HIS A 192 -3.87 -1.48 1.71
CA HIS A 192 -5.07 -1.26 2.50
C HIS A 192 -4.75 -0.80 3.92
N LEU A 193 -5.35 0.31 4.34
CA LEU A 193 -5.45 0.72 5.74
C LEU A 193 -6.81 0.31 6.28
N ILE A 194 -6.81 -0.47 7.36
CA ILE A 194 -8.00 -0.95 8.06
C ILE A 194 -8.14 -0.16 9.37
N TYR A 195 -9.33 0.40 9.58
CA TYR A 195 -9.59 1.27 10.73
C TYR A 195 -11.07 1.23 11.15
N ALA A 196 -11.33 1.61 12.41
CA ALA A 196 -12.67 1.90 12.90
C ALA A 196 -12.92 3.41 12.86
N ALA A 197 -13.95 3.84 12.12
CA ALA A 197 -14.37 5.25 12.09
C ALA A 197 -15.21 5.57 13.32
N ARG A 198 -14.91 6.68 14.02
CA ARG A 198 -15.62 7.11 15.22
C ARG A 198 -15.83 8.63 15.25
N PRO A 199 -16.88 9.12 15.94
CA PRO A 199 -17.10 10.55 16.11
C PRO A 199 -15.97 11.28 16.84
N ASP A 200 -15.31 10.60 17.78
CA ASP A 200 -14.24 11.14 18.63
C ASP A 200 -12.82 10.97 18.04
N GLY A 201 -12.69 10.29 16.90
CA GLY A 201 -11.41 10.08 16.20
C GLY A 201 -11.24 8.66 15.69
N ASN A 202 -10.63 8.50 14.53
CA ASN A 202 -10.45 7.18 13.92
C ASN A 202 -9.50 6.30 14.74
N ILE A 203 -9.75 4.99 14.75
CA ILE A 203 -8.83 4.01 15.38
C ILE A 203 -8.21 3.17 14.27
N TYR A 204 -6.93 3.38 14.00
CA TYR A 204 -6.16 2.70 12.95
C TYR A 204 -5.61 1.38 13.47
N LEU A 205 -6.02 0.28 12.84
CA LEU A 205 -5.83 -1.07 13.40
C LEU A 205 -4.70 -1.83 12.71
N HIS A 206 -4.69 -1.81 11.37
CA HIS A 206 -3.77 -2.62 10.60
C HIS A 206 -3.60 -2.07 9.18
N ALA A 207 -2.46 -2.40 8.57
CA ALA A 207 -2.19 -2.18 7.16
C ALA A 207 -1.94 -3.54 6.51
N SER A 208 -2.57 -3.79 5.37
CA SER A 208 -2.54 -5.08 4.70
C SER A 208 -2.20 -4.92 3.23
N PHE A 209 -1.71 -5.99 2.62
CA PHE A 209 -1.44 -6.00 1.19
C PHE A 209 -2.76 -6.09 0.37
N HIS A 210 -2.74 -5.63 -0.88
CA HIS A 210 -3.94 -5.53 -1.74
C HIS A 210 -4.58 -6.90 -2.02
N GLY A 211 -3.76 -7.93 -2.19
CA GLY A 211 -4.19 -9.31 -2.45
C GLY A 211 -4.32 -10.16 -1.19
N GLU A 212 -4.17 -9.58 0.00
CA GLU A 212 -4.15 -10.35 1.23
C GLU A 212 -5.53 -10.94 1.55
N ASP A 213 -5.51 -12.20 2.01
CA ASP A 213 -6.70 -12.96 2.33
C ASP A 213 -7.50 -12.30 3.49
N PRO A 214 -8.82 -12.10 3.34
CA PRO A 214 -9.64 -11.46 4.36
C PRO A 214 -9.58 -12.10 5.75
N ASP A 215 -9.39 -13.41 5.85
CA ASP A 215 -9.33 -14.10 7.14
C ASP A 215 -7.99 -13.82 7.84
N ARG A 216 -6.89 -13.72 7.08
CA ARG A 216 -5.60 -13.25 7.61
C ARG A 216 -5.66 -11.82 8.10
N ILE A 217 -6.29 -10.92 7.33
CA ILE A 217 -6.50 -9.53 7.76
C ILE A 217 -7.32 -9.51 9.05
N ALA A 218 -8.36 -10.34 9.16
CA ALA A 218 -9.19 -10.44 10.35
C ALA A 218 -8.43 -10.93 11.58
N GLU A 219 -7.50 -11.87 11.43
CA GLU A 219 -6.61 -12.32 12.50
C GLU A 219 -5.75 -11.16 13.03
N SER A 220 -5.05 -10.46 12.13
CA SER A 220 -4.22 -9.30 12.49
C SER A 220 -5.06 -8.21 13.19
N VAL A 221 -6.24 -7.92 12.66
CA VAL A 221 -7.17 -6.96 13.27
C VAL A 221 -7.61 -7.43 14.66
N ARG A 222 -7.85 -8.72 14.88
CA ARG A 222 -8.21 -9.25 16.21
C ARG A 222 -7.13 -8.99 17.24
N VAL A 223 -5.86 -9.18 16.86
CA VAL A 223 -4.72 -8.84 17.71
C VAL A 223 -4.69 -7.34 17.99
N ALA A 224 -4.85 -6.48 16.98
CA ALA A 224 -4.88 -5.02 17.16
C ALA A 224 -6.01 -4.54 18.10
N LEU A 225 -7.15 -5.24 18.13
CA LEU A 225 -8.27 -4.89 19.00
C LEU A 225 -7.98 -5.14 20.50
N SER A 226 -6.92 -5.86 20.87
CA SER A 226 -6.52 -5.96 22.28
C SER A 226 -6.09 -4.62 22.87
N ASP A 227 -5.64 -3.70 22.03
CA ASP A 227 -5.24 -2.34 22.43
C ASP A 227 -6.44 -1.42 22.69
N PHE A 228 -7.65 -1.80 22.22
CA PHE A 228 -8.85 -0.97 22.27
C PHE A 228 -10.08 -1.77 22.76
N PRO A 229 -10.18 -2.06 24.07
CA PRO A 229 -11.28 -2.83 24.65
C PRO A 229 -12.67 -2.25 24.35
N GLU A 230 -12.79 -0.93 24.16
CA GLU A 230 -14.02 -0.23 23.80
C GLU A 230 -14.57 -0.56 22.41
N LEU A 231 -13.75 -1.19 21.55
CA LEU A 231 -14.18 -1.68 20.24
C LEU A 231 -14.72 -3.11 20.27
N ARG A 232 -14.64 -3.80 21.41
CA ARG A 232 -15.24 -5.14 21.57
C ARG A 232 -16.75 -5.03 21.34
N GLY A 233 -17.26 -5.74 20.33
CA GLY A 233 -18.67 -5.75 19.93
C GLY A 233 -19.12 -4.67 18.92
N ALA A 234 -18.23 -3.76 18.49
CA ALA A 234 -18.59 -2.67 17.54
C ALA A 234 -18.65 -3.08 16.06
N ALA A 235 -18.18 -4.29 15.76
CA ALA A 235 -18.35 -5.02 14.51
C ALA A 235 -18.81 -6.44 14.90
N PRO A 236 -19.27 -7.33 14.00
CA PRO A 236 -19.39 -8.76 14.33
C PRO A 236 -17.96 -9.31 14.44
N VAL A 237 -17.28 -8.86 15.49
CA VAL A 237 -15.95 -9.23 15.89
C VAL A 237 -16.16 -10.46 16.73
N PHE A 238 -16.37 -11.58 16.02
CA PHE A 238 -16.33 -12.93 16.54
C PHE A 238 -17.32 -13.17 17.70
N ASP A 239 -18.57 -13.51 17.34
CA ASP A 239 -19.36 -14.41 18.19
C ASP A 239 -18.59 -15.73 18.38
#